data_AF-A0A9W7KUR7-F1
#
_entry.id   AF-A0A9W7KUR7-F1
#
_cell.length_a   1.000
_cell.length_b   1.000
_cell.length_c   1.000
_cell.angle_alpha   90.00
_cell.angle_beta   90.00
_cell.angle_gamma   90.00
#
_symmetry.space_group_name_H-M   'P 1'
#
loop_
_entity.id
_entity.type
_entity.pdbx_description
1 polymer ?
#
loop_
_entity_poly.entity_id
_entity_poly.type
_entity_poly.pdbx_seq_one_letter_code
_entity_poly.pdbx_strand_id
1 'polypeptide(L)'
;MIQFSKILALFILILSEIRPFLIPASLTKFNAPRSEVALFAQKSPPLIKTLTRPPRLPIWPVFPGVLLSILDLLNLPTSLSATLEDQTFGGRVSPIQFQPELTSPFILLVHHRHRFTELNFLIRKLTEFVLPEGFPAHPHRGFETLTMCMKGGMVHRDSIGVKQVYGTKAPEWCQWLKAGRGVLHEEFWATNMEPDQELYQIWIDSPRDLKMCEPESKLLGDGSGVKIERKDGVEEISVERPWRDGGSSTSVRIVKLERKDDDDVGGVYDCRIPEGHETVILYVKSGSGSGQKGVKINDSEFIPVHSYALLTLPPSLSFTVSLSEPGSSGSSEILLLTGRPLNHPVIAAGSFVMNTETEINQAQIDYSKGLMGKPWDHKIDDKEWQIEVATHWADMQRNERK
;
A
#
# COMPACT_ATOMS: atom_id res chain seq x y z
N MET A 1 -30.41 -25.24 11.73
CA MET A 1 -29.05 -25.82 11.85
C MET A 1 -28.54 -26.53 10.59
N ILE A 2 -29.37 -27.05 9.68
CA ILE A 2 -28.91 -27.85 8.51
C ILE A 2 -28.51 -26.99 7.27
N GLN A 3 -28.86 -25.70 7.22
CA GLN A 3 -28.46 -24.80 6.12
C GLN A 3 -27.08 -24.14 6.30
N PHE A 4 -26.61 -23.97 7.53
CA PHE A 4 -25.32 -23.32 7.82
C PHE A 4 -24.12 -24.20 7.43
N SER A 5 -24.25 -25.53 7.61
CA SER A 5 -23.21 -26.49 7.23
C SER A 5 -23.04 -26.59 5.71
N LYS A 6 -24.11 -26.37 4.93
CA LYS A 6 -24.05 -26.37 3.46
C LYS A 6 -23.38 -25.12 2.89
N ILE A 7 -23.59 -23.96 3.54
CA ILE A 7 -22.93 -22.70 3.16
C ILE A 7 -21.44 -22.74 3.54
N LEU A 8 -21.09 -23.27 4.72
CA LEU A 8 -19.71 -23.46 5.12
C LEU A 8 -18.97 -24.47 4.22
N ALA A 9 -19.64 -25.56 3.82
CA ALA A 9 -19.09 -26.53 2.88
C ALA A 9 -18.86 -25.92 1.48
N LEU A 10 -19.77 -25.08 0.99
CA LEU A 10 -19.60 -24.36 -0.28
C LEU A 10 -18.43 -23.35 -0.20
N PHE A 11 -18.26 -22.69 0.94
CA PHE A 11 -17.16 -21.74 1.19
C PHE A 11 -15.79 -22.43 1.26
N ILE A 12 -15.72 -23.61 1.88
CA ILE A 12 -14.50 -24.45 1.91
C ILE A 12 -14.17 -24.99 0.51
N LEU A 13 -15.18 -25.35 -0.29
CA LEU A 13 -14.98 -25.79 -1.68
C LEU A 13 -14.40 -24.68 -2.56
N ILE A 14 -14.93 -23.46 -2.46
CA ILE A 14 -14.44 -22.28 -3.20
C ILE A 14 -12.99 -21.95 -2.80
N LEU A 15 -12.66 -22.02 -1.50
CA LEU A 15 -11.28 -21.80 -1.03
C LEU A 15 -10.31 -22.91 -1.48
N SER A 16 -10.78 -24.14 -1.69
CA SER A 16 -9.97 -25.24 -2.18
C SER A 16 -9.66 -25.14 -3.68
N GLU A 17 -10.56 -24.56 -4.50
CA GLU A 17 -10.36 -24.37 -5.94
C GLU A 17 -9.54 -23.13 -6.31
N ILE A 18 -9.39 -22.16 -5.40
CA ILE A 18 -8.54 -20.97 -5.61
C ILE A 18 -7.06 -21.26 -5.25
N ARG A 19 -6.79 -22.33 -4.49
CA ARG A 19 -5.45 -22.70 -4.02
C ARG A 19 -4.38 -22.94 -5.11
N PRO A 20 -4.69 -23.46 -6.33
CA PRO A 20 -3.71 -23.59 -7.40
C PRO A 20 -3.43 -22.30 -8.18
N PHE A 21 -4.18 -21.20 -7.96
CA PHE A 21 -3.93 -19.91 -8.61
C PHE A 21 -2.98 -18.99 -7.83
N LEU A 22 -2.53 -19.39 -6.63
CA LEU A 22 -1.70 -18.59 -5.74
C LEU A 22 -0.23 -19.05 -5.64
N ILE A 23 0.19 -20.06 -6.41
CA ILE A 23 1.58 -20.54 -6.45
C ILE A 23 1.95 -20.97 -7.89
N PRO A 24 2.75 -20.20 -8.66
CA PRO A 24 3.37 -20.72 -9.87
C PRO A 24 4.64 -21.49 -9.52
N ALA A 25 4.66 -22.79 -9.83
CA ALA A 25 5.86 -23.61 -9.81
C ALA A 25 6.61 -23.56 -11.16
N SER A 26 7.90 -23.20 -11.07
CA SER A 26 9.02 -23.51 -11.99
C SER A 26 9.17 -22.83 -13.37
N LEU A 27 10.31 -22.14 -13.49
CA LEU A 27 11.35 -22.18 -14.52
C LEU A 27 10.95 -22.40 -15.99
N THR A 28 11.16 -21.36 -16.80
CA THR A 28 11.45 -21.50 -18.24
C THR A 28 12.54 -20.50 -18.66
N LYS A 29 13.66 -21.03 -19.16
CA LYS A 29 14.71 -20.27 -19.85
C LYS A 29 14.26 -20.03 -21.29
N PHE A 30 14.27 -18.78 -21.74
CA PHE A 30 14.13 -18.45 -23.16
C PHE A 30 15.43 -17.82 -23.68
N ASN A 31 16.02 -18.45 -24.70
CA ASN A 31 17.13 -17.91 -25.48
C ASN A 31 16.60 -16.87 -26.48
N ALA A 32 17.26 -15.73 -26.58
CA ALA A 32 16.96 -14.67 -27.53
C ALA A 32 17.56 -14.96 -28.92
N PRO A 33 16.85 -14.68 -30.03
CA PRO A 33 17.46 -14.51 -31.34
C PRO A 33 17.93 -13.06 -31.55
N ARG A 34 19.07 -12.92 -32.23
CA ARG A 34 19.69 -11.65 -32.65
C ARG A 34 19.09 -11.11 -33.96
N SER A 35 19.34 -9.81 -34.17
CA SER A 35 19.26 -8.97 -35.39
C SER A 35 17.85 -8.47 -35.78
N GLU A 36 17.63 -7.27 -36.30
CA GLU A 36 18.46 -6.30 -37.03
C GLU A 36 18.16 -4.84 -36.63
N VAL A 37 19.12 -3.95 -36.92
CA VAL A 37 19.04 -2.50 -36.70
C VAL A 37 18.27 -1.84 -37.83
N ALA A 38 17.17 -1.15 -37.51
CA ALA A 38 16.55 -0.15 -38.37
C ALA A 38 16.63 1.21 -37.67
N LEU A 39 17.46 2.12 -38.20
CA LEU A 39 17.51 3.52 -37.78
C LEU A 39 16.22 4.22 -38.22
N PHE A 40 15.29 4.38 -37.28
CA PHE A 40 14.20 5.36 -37.37
C PHE A 40 14.44 6.46 -36.35
N ALA A 41 14.22 7.71 -36.78
CA ALA A 41 14.40 8.92 -35.99
C ALA A 41 13.90 8.74 -34.54
N GLN A 42 14.81 8.90 -33.57
CA GLN A 42 14.53 8.71 -32.15
C GLN A 42 13.44 9.69 -31.69
N LYS A 43 12.18 9.24 -31.71
CA LYS A 43 11.22 9.69 -30.70
C LYS A 43 11.84 9.32 -29.35
N SER A 44 11.89 10.26 -28.42
CA SER A 44 12.28 9.97 -27.03
C SER A 44 11.50 8.73 -26.56
N PRO A 45 12.15 7.79 -25.85
CA PRO A 45 11.49 6.58 -25.42
C PRO A 45 10.26 6.92 -24.56
N PRO A 46 9.19 6.11 -24.61
CA PRO A 46 8.01 6.31 -23.78
C PRO A 46 8.41 6.30 -22.31
N LEU A 47 7.82 7.21 -21.55
CA LEU A 47 8.07 7.30 -20.13
C LEU A 47 7.42 6.12 -19.40
N ILE A 48 6.28 5.60 -19.88
CA ILE A 48 5.65 4.42 -19.30
C ILE A 48 6.40 3.17 -19.75
N LYS A 49 7.16 2.56 -18.83
CA LYS A 49 7.85 1.28 -19.05
C LYS A 49 6.89 0.10 -18.93
N THR A 50 5.99 0.15 -17.95
CA THR A 50 4.99 -0.89 -17.71
C THR A 50 3.74 -0.27 -17.13
N LEU A 51 2.57 -0.71 -17.60
CA LEU A 51 1.27 -0.29 -17.11
C LEU A 51 0.48 -1.51 -16.65
N THR A 52 -0.01 -1.48 -15.42
CA THR A 52 -0.68 -2.63 -14.81
C THR A 52 -1.93 -2.17 -14.06
N ARG A 53 -3.03 -2.91 -14.25
CA ARG A 53 -4.24 -2.78 -13.44
C ARG A 53 -4.21 -3.86 -12.34
N PRO A 54 -4.06 -3.49 -11.06
CA PRO A 54 -3.99 -4.45 -9.97
C PRO A 54 -5.33 -5.16 -9.72
N PRO A 55 -5.28 -6.36 -9.11
CA PRO A 55 -6.48 -7.05 -8.66
C PRO A 55 -7.16 -6.25 -7.56
N ARG A 56 -8.50 -6.32 -7.51
CA ARG A 56 -9.30 -5.74 -6.42
C ARG A 56 -9.98 -6.85 -5.66
N LEU A 57 -9.54 -7.04 -4.44
CA LEU A 57 -10.08 -8.07 -3.57
C LEU A 57 -11.23 -7.47 -2.75
N PRO A 58 -12.41 -8.11 -2.71
CA PRO A 58 -13.44 -7.76 -1.73
C PRO A 58 -12.82 -7.75 -0.34
N ILE A 59 -13.12 -6.72 0.43
CA ILE A 59 -13.08 -6.84 1.88
C ILE A 59 -14.47 -6.54 2.41
N TRP A 60 -14.77 -7.26 3.47
CA TRP A 60 -15.87 -7.09 4.41
C TRP A 60 -17.01 -6.09 4.03
N PRO A 61 -18.27 -6.53 3.93
CA PRO A 61 -18.68 -7.92 3.70
C PRO A 61 -18.15 -8.40 2.33
N VAL A 62 -17.87 -9.70 2.17
CA VAL A 62 -17.27 -10.25 0.93
C VAL A 62 -18.25 -10.27 -0.25
N PHE A 63 -19.56 -10.34 0.03
CA PHE A 63 -20.62 -10.53 -0.98
C PHE A 63 -20.65 -9.46 -2.10
N PRO A 64 -20.47 -8.15 -1.81
CA PRO A 64 -20.37 -7.14 -2.86
C PRO A 64 -19.16 -7.29 -3.79
N GLY A 65 -18.01 -7.78 -3.33
CA GLY A 65 -16.85 -7.90 -4.23
C GLY A 65 -16.85 -9.16 -5.10
N VAL A 66 -17.69 -10.17 -4.79
CA VAL A 66 -17.99 -11.26 -5.74
C VAL A 66 -18.70 -10.68 -6.97
N LEU A 67 -19.62 -9.73 -6.78
CA LEU A 67 -20.24 -9.00 -7.88
C LEU A 67 -19.20 -8.21 -8.69
N LEU A 68 -18.27 -7.51 -8.02
CA LEU A 68 -17.17 -6.80 -8.70
C LEU A 68 -16.26 -7.74 -9.51
N SER A 69 -15.95 -8.92 -8.97
CA SER A 69 -15.14 -9.93 -9.66
C SER A 69 -15.85 -10.47 -10.92
N ILE A 70 -17.17 -10.63 -10.86
CA ILE A 70 -17.99 -10.99 -12.03
C ILE A 70 -17.99 -9.85 -13.05
N LEU A 71 -18.10 -8.58 -12.61
CA LEU A 71 -18.08 -7.42 -13.49
C LEU A 71 -16.73 -7.24 -14.21
N ASP A 72 -15.61 -7.54 -13.55
CA ASP A 72 -14.28 -7.54 -14.18
C ASP A 72 -14.18 -8.64 -15.27
N LEU A 73 -14.79 -9.81 -15.04
CA LEU A 73 -14.86 -10.88 -16.04
C LEU A 73 -15.66 -10.47 -17.30
N LEU A 74 -16.56 -9.50 -17.17
CA LEU A 74 -17.42 -9.02 -18.27
C LEU A 74 -16.74 -7.94 -19.15
N ASN A 75 -15.46 -7.62 -18.93
CA ASN A 75 -14.68 -6.64 -19.73
C ASN A 75 -15.42 -5.30 -19.94
N LEU A 76 -16.09 -4.79 -18.91
CA LEU A 76 -16.75 -3.47 -18.97
C LEU A 76 -15.73 -2.35 -19.25
N PRO A 77 -16.17 -1.23 -19.88
CA PRO A 77 -15.32 -0.05 -20.05
C PRO A 77 -14.71 0.40 -18.72
N THR A 78 -13.40 0.69 -18.70
CA THR A 78 -12.65 1.03 -17.48
C THR A 78 -13.28 2.15 -16.66
N SER A 79 -13.87 3.16 -17.30
CA SER A 79 -14.55 4.27 -16.64
C SER A 79 -15.86 3.86 -15.96
N LEU A 80 -16.63 2.94 -16.54
CA LEU A 80 -17.87 2.41 -15.95
C LEU A 80 -17.54 1.49 -14.77
N SER A 81 -16.57 0.60 -14.95
CA SER A 81 -16.07 -0.30 -13.91
C SER A 81 -15.53 0.50 -12.71
N ALA A 82 -14.69 1.52 -12.93
CA ALA A 82 -14.22 2.42 -11.87
C ALA A 82 -15.35 3.16 -11.14
N THR A 83 -16.36 3.66 -11.88
CA THR A 83 -17.49 4.37 -11.26
C THR A 83 -18.34 3.44 -10.39
N LEU A 84 -18.60 2.23 -10.87
CA LEU A 84 -19.29 1.20 -10.10
C LEU A 84 -18.45 0.84 -8.87
N GLU A 85 -17.16 0.56 -9.02
CA GLU A 85 -16.25 0.26 -7.91
C GLU A 85 -16.24 1.37 -6.84
N ASP A 86 -16.25 2.64 -7.24
CA ASP A 86 -16.24 3.75 -6.30
C ASP A 86 -17.60 3.96 -5.59
N GLN A 87 -18.68 3.46 -6.18
CA GLN A 87 -20.05 3.59 -5.67
C GLN A 87 -20.61 2.28 -5.04
N THR A 88 -19.91 1.16 -5.17
CA THR A 88 -20.36 -0.16 -4.69
C THR A 88 -20.29 -0.22 -3.15
N PHE A 89 -21.28 -0.87 -2.54
CA PHE A 89 -21.36 -1.10 -1.11
C PHE A 89 -20.21 -1.99 -0.61
N GLY A 90 -19.60 -1.67 0.53
CA GLY A 90 -18.57 -2.49 1.19
C GLY A 90 -17.15 -1.89 1.12
N GLY A 91 -16.14 -2.73 1.33
CA GLY A 91 -14.74 -2.36 1.18
C GLY A 91 -14.04 -3.06 0.02
N ARG A 92 -12.86 -2.56 -0.34
CA ARG A 92 -11.91 -3.19 -1.26
C ARG A 92 -10.46 -3.02 -0.80
N VAL A 93 -9.66 -4.04 -1.08
CA VAL A 93 -8.19 -3.98 -1.02
C VAL A 93 -7.66 -4.09 -2.43
N SER A 94 -6.73 -3.22 -2.79
CA SER A 94 -5.96 -3.32 -4.03
C SER A 94 -4.49 -3.54 -3.68
N PRO A 95 -4.05 -4.80 -3.50
CA PRO A 95 -2.64 -5.11 -3.24
C PRO A 95 -1.86 -5.08 -4.55
N ILE A 96 -0.76 -4.33 -4.55
CA ILE A 96 0.20 -4.22 -5.65
C ILE A 96 1.54 -4.72 -5.12
N GLN A 97 1.81 -6.01 -5.32
CA GLN A 97 3.11 -6.60 -5.04
C GLN A 97 4.07 -6.19 -6.16
N PHE A 98 5.17 -5.55 -5.80
CA PHE A 98 6.18 -5.14 -6.77
C PHE A 98 7.27 -6.20 -6.95
N GLN A 99 7.98 -6.11 -8.09
CA GLN A 99 9.18 -6.91 -8.37
C GLN A 99 10.41 -6.15 -7.86
N PRO A 100 11.07 -6.59 -6.78
CA PRO A 100 12.13 -5.82 -6.13
C PRO A 100 13.27 -5.40 -7.07
N GLU A 101 13.56 -6.21 -8.08
CA GLU A 101 14.62 -5.95 -9.08
C GLU A 101 14.34 -4.71 -9.94
N LEU A 102 13.07 -4.34 -10.10
CA LEU A 102 12.63 -3.21 -10.93
C LEU A 102 12.13 -2.01 -10.11
N THR A 103 11.81 -2.23 -8.84
CA THR A 103 11.02 -1.29 -8.04
C THR A 103 11.63 -0.98 -6.68
N SER A 104 12.86 -1.41 -6.42
CA SER A 104 13.59 -1.06 -5.20
C SER A 104 13.53 0.45 -4.94
N PRO A 105 13.21 0.89 -3.70
CA PRO A 105 13.05 0.10 -2.48
C PRO A 105 11.62 -0.37 -2.20
N PHE A 106 10.65 -0.18 -3.09
CA PHE A 106 9.25 -0.51 -2.80
C PHE A 106 8.98 -2.01 -2.99
N ILE A 107 8.31 -2.62 -2.00
CA ILE A 107 7.99 -4.06 -2.00
C ILE A 107 6.51 -4.28 -2.27
N LEU A 108 5.66 -3.51 -1.60
CA LEU A 108 4.20 -3.63 -1.64
C LEU A 108 3.58 -2.24 -1.53
N LEU A 109 2.56 -1.99 -2.33
CA LEU A 109 1.61 -0.90 -2.12
C LEU A 109 0.24 -1.53 -1.94
N VAL A 110 -0.46 -1.16 -0.87
CA VAL A 110 -1.85 -1.55 -0.68
C VAL A 110 -2.71 -0.32 -0.54
N HIS A 111 -3.73 -0.23 -1.40
CA HIS A 111 -4.78 0.77 -1.27
C HIS A 111 -6.01 0.11 -0.64
N HIS A 112 -6.31 0.49 0.59
CA HIS A 112 -7.47 0.03 1.33
C HIS A 112 -8.55 1.10 1.29
N ARG A 113 -9.77 0.67 0.97
CA ARG A 113 -10.96 1.50 1.14
C ARG A 113 -12.05 0.67 1.79
N HIS A 114 -12.70 1.23 2.79
CA HIS A 114 -13.78 0.59 3.50
C HIS A 114 -14.89 1.60 3.80
N ARG A 115 -16.15 1.16 3.68
CA ARG A 115 -17.32 2.01 3.93
C ARG A 115 -18.22 1.36 4.97
N PHE A 116 -18.16 1.85 6.22
CA PHE A 116 -19.07 1.40 7.28
C PHE A 116 -20.37 2.22 7.23
N THR A 117 -21.43 1.76 6.56
CA THR A 117 -22.73 2.46 6.56
C THR A 117 -23.48 2.28 7.89
N GLU A 118 -24.37 3.21 8.27
CA GLU A 118 -25.25 3.06 9.44
C GLU A 118 -26.13 1.80 9.36
N LEU A 119 -26.55 1.40 8.15
CA LEU A 119 -27.31 0.17 7.91
C LEU A 119 -26.51 -1.12 8.22
N ASN A 120 -25.18 -1.02 8.34
CA ASN A 120 -24.31 -2.14 8.65
C ASN A 120 -24.24 -2.45 10.15
N PHE A 121 -24.87 -1.70 11.06
CA PHE A 121 -24.71 -1.94 12.50
C PHE A 121 -25.02 -3.39 12.92
N LEU A 122 -26.13 -3.96 12.41
CA LEU A 122 -26.54 -5.33 12.76
C LEU A 122 -25.61 -6.38 12.11
N ILE A 123 -25.20 -6.17 10.86
CA ILE A 123 -24.27 -7.07 10.15
C ILE A 123 -22.89 -7.03 10.83
N ARG A 124 -22.42 -5.84 11.18
CA ARG A 124 -21.18 -5.60 11.93
C ARG A 124 -21.19 -6.32 13.27
N LYS A 125 -22.24 -6.12 14.09
CA LYS A 125 -22.40 -6.82 15.38
C LYS A 125 -22.47 -8.35 15.25
N LEU A 126 -23.17 -8.86 14.24
CA LEU A 126 -23.28 -10.30 14.00
C LEU A 126 -21.96 -10.93 13.57
N THR A 127 -21.05 -10.16 12.98
CA THR A 127 -19.87 -10.72 12.32
C THR A 127 -18.53 -10.25 12.87
N GLU A 128 -18.51 -9.27 13.79
CA GLU A 128 -17.43 -9.09 14.79
C GLU A 128 -17.11 -10.42 15.51
N PHE A 129 -18.07 -11.35 15.58
CA PHE A 129 -17.87 -12.71 16.10
C PHE A 129 -17.07 -13.65 15.18
N VAL A 130 -17.00 -13.37 13.87
CA VAL A 130 -16.44 -14.28 12.86
C VAL A 130 -15.15 -13.75 12.26
N LEU A 131 -15.02 -12.44 12.04
CA LEU A 131 -13.82 -11.81 11.50
C LEU A 131 -13.56 -10.45 12.17
N PRO A 132 -12.33 -10.20 12.69
CA PRO A 132 -11.96 -8.91 13.24
C PRO A 132 -11.96 -7.81 12.17
N GLU A 133 -12.38 -6.60 12.55
CA GLU A 133 -12.35 -5.40 11.69
C GLU A 133 -10.96 -4.76 11.70
N GLY A 134 -9.98 -5.49 11.18
CA GLY A 134 -8.57 -5.09 11.18
C GLY A 134 -7.63 -6.26 10.96
N PHE A 135 -6.38 -6.06 11.35
CA PHE A 135 -5.29 -7.01 11.28
C PHE A 135 -4.85 -7.35 12.71
N PRO A 136 -5.21 -8.54 13.23
CA PRO A 136 -4.71 -9.02 14.52
C PRO A 136 -3.18 -9.10 14.56
N ALA A 137 -2.64 -9.35 15.75
CA ALA A 137 -1.19 -9.46 15.98
C ALA A 137 -0.47 -10.30 14.90
N HIS A 138 0.39 -9.66 14.11
CA HIS A 138 1.20 -10.28 13.06
C HIS A 138 2.63 -9.69 13.04
N PRO A 139 3.65 -10.46 12.63
CA PRO A 139 5.05 -10.02 12.73
C PRO A 139 5.52 -9.31 11.47
N HIS A 140 6.47 -8.39 11.60
CA HIS A 140 7.26 -7.84 10.49
C HIS A 140 8.75 -7.82 10.83
N ARG A 141 9.63 -8.01 9.85
CA ARG A 141 11.10 -7.89 9.99
C ARG A 141 11.75 -7.44 8.68
N GLY A 142 12.74 -6.55 8.79
CA GLY A 142 13.67 -6.23 7.71
C GLY A 142 13.19 -5.18 6.71
N PHE A 143 12.04 -4.56 6.93
CA PHE A 143 11.51 -3.46 6.12
C PHE A 143 10.76 -2.46 7.00
N GLU A 144 10.26 -1.39 6.38
CA GLU A 144 9.49 -0.36 7.04
C GLU A 144 8.09 -0.28 6.40
N THR A 145 7.06 0.03 7.17
CA THR A 145 5.72 0.32 6.66
C THR A 145 5.40 1.79 6.84
N LEU A 146 4.85 2.41 5.78
CA LEU A 146 4.27 3.73 5.82
C LEU A 146 2.77 3.60 5.59
N THR A 147 1.98 3.90 6.62
CA THR A 147 0.52 3.92 6.57
C THR A 147 0.04 5.37 6.52
N MET A 148 -0.67 5.76 5.47
CA MET A 148 -1.22 7.12 5.28
C MET A 148 -2.75 7.07 5.24
N CYS A 149 -3.41 7.60 6.27
CA CYS A 149 -4.87 7.63 6.34
C CYS A 149 -5.45 8.77 5.51
N MET A 150 -6.26 8.44 4.51
CA MET A 150 -6.97 9.38 3.65
C MET A 150 -8.39 9.67 4.15
N LYS A 151 -8.99 8.73 4.89
CA LYS A 151 -10.24 8.86 5.63
C LYS A 151 -10.20 7.99 6.88
N GLY A 152 -10.91 8.40 7.94
CA GLY A 152 -10.93 7.67 9.19
C GLY A 152 -9.55 7.58 9.86
N GLY A 153 -9.22 6.42 10.43
CA GLY A 153 -8.00 6.23 11.19
C GLY A 153 -7.76 4.79 11.63
N MET A 154 -6.64 4.58 12.32
CA MET A 154 -6.16 3.29 12.79
C MET A 154 -5.84 3.33 14.29
N VAL A 155 -6.05 2.18 14.94
CA VAL A 155 -5.55 1.84 16.27
C VAL A 155 -4.45 0.82 16.06
N HIS A 156 -3.23 1.19 16.45
CA HIS A 156 -2.06 0.33 16.40
C HIS A 156 -1.61 -0.01 17.82
N ARG A 157 -1.25 -1.27 18.03
CA ARG A 157 -0.55 -1.73 19.23
C ARG A 157 0.57 -2.67 18.82
N ASP A 158 1.73 -2.58 19.45
CA ASP A 158 2.87 -3.43 19.12
C ASP A 158 3.59 -4.07 20.32
N SER A 159 4.42 -5.05 20.01
CA SER A 159 5.21 -5.78 20.98
C SER A 159 6.27 -4.92 21.65
N ILE A 160 6.55 -3.69 21.22
CA ILE A 160 7.45 -2.79 21.96
C ILE A 160 6.70 -1.94 22.98
N GLY A 161 5.39 -2.18 23.17
CA GLY A 161 4.54 -1.51 24.15
C GLY A 161 4.03 -0.16 23.67
N VAL A 162 4.13 0.13 22.37
CA VAL A 162 3.62 1.37 21.79
C VAL A 162 2.18 1.17 21.32
N LYS A 163 1.30 2.03 21.84
CA LYS A 163 -0.08 2.17 21.34
C LYS A 163 -0.21 3.53 20.66
N GLN A 164 -0.75 3.53 19.45
CA GLN A 164 -0.98 4.74 18.66
C GLN A 164 -2.39 4.73 18.09
N VAL A 165 -3.05 5.88 18.14
CA VAL A 165 -4.34 6.11 17.49
C VAL A 165 -4.15 7.32 16.59
N TYR A 166 -4.26 7.13 15.28
CA TYR A 166 -3.93 8.14 14.28
C TYR A 166 -4.94 8.11 13.14
N GLY A 167 -5.10 9.22 12.42
CA GLY A 167 -6.11 9.33 11.37
C GLY A 167 -6.41 10.77 10.99
N THR A 168 -7.30 10.97 10.03
CA THR A 168 -7.60 12.30 9.44
C THR A 168 -8.19 13.32 10.42
N LYS A 169 -8.65 12.86 11.59
CA LYS A 169 -9.16 13.71 12.68
C LYS A 169 -8.21 13.80 13.88
N ALA A 170 -7.02 13.22 13.79
CA ALA A 170 -5.95 13.33 14.77
C ALA A 170 -4.88 14.31 14.28
N PRO A 171 -4.01 14.85 15.17
CA PRO A 171 -2.90 15.71 14.77
C PRO A 171 -1.94 15.00 13.81
N GLU A 172 -1.66 13.72 14.07
CA GLU A 172 -0.93 12.82 13.20
C GLU A 172 -1.86 11.82 12.52
N TRP A 173 -1.68 11.68 11.20
CA TRP A 173 -2.56 10.89 10.35
C TRP A 173 -1.80 9.88 9.48
N CYS A 174 -0.47 9.88 9.59
CA CYS A 174 0.42 8.89 9.01
C CYS A 174 1.18 8.16 10.13
N GLN A 175 1.58 6.92 9.87
CA GLN A 175 2.47 6.14 10.74
C GLN A 175 3.62 5.59 9.90
N TRP A 176 4.83 5.74 10.42
CA TRP A 176 6.03 5.11 9.91
C TRP A 176 6.51 4.08 10.93
N LEU A 177 6.36 2.80 10.61
CA LEU A 177 6.80 1.68 11.44
C LEU A 177 8.06 1.08 10.83
N LYS A 178 9.17 1.19 11.55
CA LYS A 178 10.41 0.51 11.25
C LYS A 178 10.40 -0.86 11.92
N ALA A 179 10.30 -1.94 11.15
CA ALA A 179 10.21 -3.27 11.74
C ALA A 179 11.56 -3.77 12.27
N GLY A 180 12.68 -3.32 11.67
CA GLY A 180 14.04 -3.67 12.11
C GLY A 180 14.20 -5.17 12.33
N ARG A 181 14.82 -5.56 13.45
CA ARG A 181 15.02 -6.96 13.87
C ARG A 181 13.73 -7.72 14.21
N GLY A 182 12.55 -7.13 14.11
CA GLY A 182 11.30 -7.83 14.35
C GLY A 182 10.39 -7.08 15.31
N VAL A 183 9.15 -6.90 14.90
CA VAL A 183 8.06 -6.37 15.72
C VAL A 183 6.80 -7.17 15.43
N LEU A 184 6.04 -7.52 16.46
CA LEU A 184 4.69 -8.04 16.33
C LEU A 184 3.72 -6.90 16.60
N HIS A 185 2.73 -6.68 15.74
CA HIS A 185 1.77 -5.59 15.93
C HIS A 185 0.39 -5.93 15.40
N GLU A 186 -0.61 -5.17 15.83
CA GLU A 186 -1.97 -5.21 15.33
C GLU A 186 -2.38 -3.83 14.81
N GLU A 187 -3.28 -3.83 13.82
CA GLU A 187 -3.76 -2.62 13.14
C GLU A 187 -5.28 -2.73 12.95
N PHE A 188 -6.06 -1.97 13.72
CA PHE A 188 -7.52 -2.00 13.67
C PHE A 188 -8.11 -0.67 13.24
N TRP A 189 -9.28 -0.69 12.59
CA TRP A 189 -9.95 0.55 12.18
C TRP A 189 -10.40 1.36 13.41
N ALA A 190 -10.03 2.64 13.46
CA ALA A 190 -10.55 3.60 14.43
C ALA A 190 -11.96 4.06 14.02
N THR A 191 -12.90 3.12 14.02
CA THR A 191 -14.29 3.32 13.53
C THR A 191 -15.10 4.36 14.31
N ASN A 192 -14.61 4.82 15.47
CA ASN A 192 -15.17 5.92 16.22
C ASN A 192 -14.83 7.30 15.62
N MET A 193 -13.82 7.41 14.76
CA MET A 193 -13.45 8.67 14.09
C MET A 193 -14.38 8.98 12.92
N GLU A 194 -14.58 8.00 12.04
CA GLU A 194 -15.37 8.14 10.82
C GLU A 194 -15.88 6.77 10.35
N PRO A 195 -17.09 6.67 9.77
CA PRO A 195 -17.56 5.43 9.15
C PRO A 195 -16.77 5.02 7.90
N ASP A 196 -16.25 5.97 7.13
CA ASP A 196 -15.48 5.66 5.93
C ASP A 196 -13.99 5.60 6.31
N GLN A 197 -13.32 4.54 5.87
CA GLN A 197 -11.89 4.34 6.06
C GLN A 197 -11.22 4.27 4.68
N GLU A 198 -10.11 4.95 4.51
CA GLU A 198 -9.31 4.86 3.30
C GLU A 198 -7.86 5.09 3.67
N LEU A 199 -6.95 4.22 3.23
CA LEU A 199 -5.53 4.36 3.50
C LEU A 199 -4.66 3.80 2.38
N TYR A 200 -3.43 4.29 2.32
CA TYR A 200 -2.33 3.62 1.64
C TYR A 200 -1.40 3.00 2.67
N GLN A 201 -1.01 1.74 2.46
CA GLN A 201 0.05 1.10 3.22
C GLN A 201 1.16 0.72 2.23
N ILE A 202 2.36 1.25 2.44
CA ILE A 202 3.52 1.04 1.57
C ILE A 202 4.59 0.29 2.37
N TRP A 203 5.08 -0.82 1.83
CA TRP A 203 6.24 -1.52 2.37
C TRP A 203 7.50 -1.06 1.63
N ILE A 204 8.45 -0.53 2.39
CA ILE A 204 9.70 0.05 1.90
C ILE A 204 10.84 -0.79 2.46
N ASP A 205 11.63 -1.38 1.57
CA ASP A 205 12.76 -2.21 1.94
C ASP A 205 13.79 -1.40 2.75
N SER A 206 14.35 -2.03 3.77
CA SER A 206 15.42 -1.42 4.56
C SER A 206 16.79 -1.73 3.96
N PRO A 207 17.73 -0.77 3.95
CA PRO A 207 19.14 -1.05 3.69
C PRO A 207 19.62 -2.23 4.54
N ARG A 208 20.51 -3.07 3.98
CA ARG A 208 20.99 -4.31 4.62
C ARG A 208 21.41 -4.10 6.09
N ASP A 209 22.15 -3.03 6.35
CA ASP A 209 22.70 -2.69 7.67
C ASP A 209 21.64 -2.18 8.67
N LEU A 210 20.43 -1.84 8.19
CA LEU A 210 19.30 -1.42 9.02
C LEU A 210 18.25 -2.51 9.21
N LYS A 211 18.32 -3.64 8.50
CA LYS A 211 17.35 -4.74 8.63
C LYS A 211 17.29 -5.37 10.03
N MET A 212 18.32 -5.16 10.86
CA MET A 212 18.42 -5.71 12.22
C MET A 212 18.50 -4.65 13.31
N CYS A 213 18.18 -3.38 13.02
CA CYS A 213 18.12 -2.35 14.04
C CYS A 213 16.94 -2.58 15.01
N GLU A 214 16.88 -1.77 16.07
CA GLU A 214 15.69 -1.69 16.92
C GLU A 214 14.44 -1.33 16.09
N PRO A 215 13.29 -1.97 16.35
CA PRO A 215 12.02 -1.53 15.80
C PRO A 215 11.59 -0.19 16.41
N GLU A 216 10.85 0.60 15.64
CA GLU A 216 10.37 1.93 16.06
C GLU A 216 9.04 2.28 15.36
N SER A 217 8.07 2.79 16.11
CA SER A 217 6.76 3.22 15.61
C SER A 217 6.63 4.73 15.77
N LYS A 218 6.59 5.49 14.68
CA LYS A 218 6.52 6.95 14.70
C LYS A 218 5.25 7.46 14.00
N LEU A 219 4.52 8.34 14.68
CA LEU A 219 3.42 9.08 14.05
C LEU A 219 3.95 10.32 13.32
N LEU A 220 3.34 10.60 12.18
CA LEU A 220 3.66 11.74 11.31
C LEU A 220 2.37 12.50 10.98
N GLY A 221 2.48 13.83 10.92
CA GLY A 221 1.39 14.73 10.60
C GLY A 221 1.92 16.07 10.08
N ASP A 222 1.04 17.06 10.03
CA ASP A 222 1.32 18.37 9.47
C ASP A 222 2.44 19.06 10.28
N GLY A 223 3.60 19.26 9.65
CA GLY A 223 4.79 19.83 10.30
C GLY A 223 5.62 18.84 11.11
N SER A 224 5.21 17.56 11.19
CA SER A 224 5.95 16.48 11.84
C SER A 224 6.26 15.34 10.85
N GLY A 225 7.11 15.64 9.86
CA GLY A 225 7.55 14.68 8.85
C GLY A 225 6.63 14.52 7.64
N VAL A 226 5.45 15.16 7.65
CA VAL A 226 4.61 15.36 6.46
C VAL A 226 4.71 16.82 6.01
N LYS A 227 4.93 17.01 4.71
CA LYS A 227 4.96 18.32 4.07
C LYS A 227 3.77 18.45 3.13
N ILE A 228 3.02 19.55 3.25
CA ILE A 228 1.86 19.85 2.41
C ILE A 228 2.11 21.15 1.66
N GLU A 229 2.04 21.10 0.33
CA GLU A 229 2.17 22.25 -0.55
C GLU A 229 0.91 22.41 -1.39
N ARG A 230 0.44 23.65 -1.51
CA ARG A 230 -0.74 23.99 -2.30
C ARG A 230 -0.43 25.13 -3.23
N LYS A 231 -0.56 24.92 -4.54
CA LYS A 231 -0.29 25.93 -5.55
C LYS A 231 -1.06 25.63 -6.83
N ASP A 232 -1.69 26.65 -7.42
CA ASP A 232 -2.31 26.61 -8.75
C ASP A 232 -3.20 25.37 -8.98
N GLY A 233 -4.13 25.10 -8.06
CA GLY A 233 -5.04 23.93 -8.16
C GLY A 233 -4.40 22.57 -7.88
N VAL A 234 -3.14 22.54 -7.42
CA VAL A 234 -2.44 21.33 -7.02
C VAL A 234 -2.23 21.31 -5.50
N GLU A 235 -2.62 20.22 -4.84
CA GLU A 235 -2.24 19.88 -3.47
C GLU A 235 -1.30 18.69 -3.50
N GLU A 236 -0.05 18.88 -3.07
CA GLU A 236 0.93 17.82 -2.88
C GLU A 236 1.12 17.56 -1.38
N ILE A 237 0.98 16.30 -0.99
CA ILE A 237 1.30 15.82 0.35
C ILE A 237 2.46 14.84 0.22
N SER A 238 3.59 15.13 0.86
CA SER A 238 4.82 14.36 0.73
C SER A 238 5.33 13.87 2.08
N VAL A 239 5.82 12.63 2.10
CA VAL A 239 6.54 12.02 3.22
C VAL A 239 7.86 11.50 2.67
N GLU A 240 8.96 11.92 3.29
CA GLU A 240 10.31 11.57 2.85
C GLU A 240 11.11 10.88 3.92
N ARG A 241 11.89 9.89 3.50
CA ARG A 241 12.88 9.21 4.35
C ARG A 241 14.26 9.79 4.05
N PRO A 242 14.96 10.40 5.02
CA PRO A 242 16.29 10.95 4.78
C PRO A 242 17.29 9.83 4.41
N TRP A 243 18.30 10.19 3.62
CA TRP A 243 19.45 9.32 3.33
C TRP A 243 20.67 9.71 4.15
N ARG A 244 21.60 8.76 4.33
CA ARG A 244 22.82 8.94 5.15
C ARG A 244 23.68 10.12 4.72
N ASP A 245 23.77 10.36 3.42
CA ASP A 245 24.61 11.40 2.81
C ASP A 245 23.85 12.70 2.51
N GLY A 246 22.65 12.86 3.07
CA GLY A 246 21.73 13.95 2.74
C GLY A 246 20.80 13.63 1.57
N GLY A 247 19.77 14.46 1.42
CA GLY A 247 18.65 14.19 0.51
C GLY A 247 17.70 13.11 1.02
N SER A 248 16.75 12.70 0.19
CA SER A 248 15.82 11.61 0.48
C SER A 248 16.27 10.30 -0.17
N SER A 249 15.97 9.20 0.49
CA SER A 249 16.14 7.83 0.01
C SER A 249 14.87 7.27 -0.60
N THR A 250 13.75 7.79 -0.14
CA THR A 250 12.41 7.44 -0.58
C THR A 250 11.53 8.65 -0.37
N SER A 251 10.68 8.95 -1.35
CA SER A 251 9.70 10.02 -1.32
C SER A 251 8.36 9.46 -1.80
N VAL A 252 7.36 9.54 -0.93
CA VAL A 252 5.97 9.11 -1.17
C VAL A 252 5.11 10.36 -1.23
N ARG A 253 4.48 10.59 -2.38
CA ARG A 253 3.73 11.83 -2.67
C ARG A 253 2.30 11.51 -3.08
N ILE A 254 1.34 12.12 -2.42
CA ILE A 254 -0.06 12.15 -2.85
C ILE A 254 -0.28 13.49 -3.52
N VAL A 255 -0.65 13.48 -4.79
CA VAL A 255 -0.90 14.71 -5.56
C VAL A 255 -2.36 14.73 -5.98
N LYS A 256 -3.06 15.76 -5.53
CA LYS A 256 -4.42 16.08 -5.97
C LYS A 256 -4.33 17.22 -6.97
N LEU A 257 -4.79 16.94 -8.17
CA LEU A 257 -4.95 17.88 -9.26
C LEU A 257 -6.40 18.33 -9.26
N GLU A 258 -6.65 19.63 -9.30
CA GLU A 258 -7.97 20.22 -9.49
C GLU A 258 -7.87 21.32 -10.57
N ARG A 259 -8.82 21.31 -11.50
CA ARG A 259 -9.05 22.39 -12.46
C ARG A 259 -10.50 22.81 -12.32
N LYS A 260 -10.72 24.09 -12.08
CA LYS A 260 -12.09 24.64 -11.97
C LYS A 260 -12.67 24.90 -13.35
N ASP A 261 -11.98 25.69 -14.16
CA ASP A 261 -12.50 26.23 -15.42
C ASP A 261 -11.42 26.19 -16.53
N ASP A 262 -11.77 26.57 -17.76
CA ASP A 262 -10.88 26.60 -18.94
C ASP A 262 -9.63 27.49 -18.77
N ASP A 263 -9.76 28.59 -18.00
CA ASP A 263 -8.69 29.57 -17.75
C ASP A 263 -7.79 29.18 -16.55
N ASP A 264 -8.09 28.07 -15.88
CA ASP A 264 -7.35 27.61 -14.69
C ASP A 264 -6.12 26.80 -15.12
N VAL A 265 -4.93 27.30 -14.75
CA VAL A 265 -3.65 26.57 -14.87
C VAL A 265 -3.60 25.30 -14.02
N GLY A 266 -4.61 25.09 -13.17
CA GLY A 266 -4.89 23.85 -12.49
C GLY A 266 -4.98 22.62 -13.40
N GLY A 267 -4.74 21.47 -12.79
CA GLY A 267 -4.77 20.20 -13.50
C GLY A 267 -3.49 19.84 -14.27
N VAL A 268 -2.38 20.55 -14.04
CA VAL A 268 -1.03 20.14 -14.46
C VAL A 268 -0.07 20.18 -13.27
N TYR A 269 0.71 19.13 -13.10
CA TYR A 269 1.73 19.00 -12.07
C TYR A 269 3.10 18.74 -12.72
N ASP A 270 4.07 19.61 -12.43
CA ASP A 270 5.49 19.42 -12.79
C ASP A 270 6.14 18.50 -11.75
N CYS A 271 6.21 17.21 -12.08
CA CYS A 271 6.81 16.22 -11.21
C CYS A 271 8.33 16.27 -11.33
N ARG A 272 9.00 16.78 -10.30
CA ARG A 272 10.45 16.67 -10.14
C ARG A 272 10.82 15.41 -9.37
N ILE A 273 11.87 14.73 -9.82
CA ILE A 273 12.38 13.50 -9.21
C ILE A 273 13.63 13.88 -8.40
N PRO A 274 13.68 13.57 -7.09
CA PRO A 274 14.86 13.83 -6.28
C PRO A 274 16.11 13.16 -6.86
N GLU A 275 17.27 13.81 -6.69
CA GLU A 275 18.53 13.28 -7.19
C GLU A 275 18.84 11.89 -6.62
N GLY A 276 19.27 10.97 -7.49
CA GLY A 276 19.55 9.58 -7.17
C GLY A 276 18.32 8.68 -7.08
N HIS A 277 17.09 9.21 -7.16
CA HIS A 277 15.90 8.37 -7.28
C HIS A 277 15.84 7.83 -8.72
N GLU A 278 16.02 6.52 -8.88
CA GLU A 278 15.96 5.85 -10.19
C GLU A 278 14.65 5.09 -10.39
N THR A 279 13.96 4.76 -9.30
CA THR A 279 12.65 4.11 -9.32
C THR A 279 11.55 5.15 -9.24
N VAL A 280 10.60 5.11 -10.19
CA VAL A 280 9.45 6.00 -10.25
C VAL A 280 8.19 5.19 -10.55
N ILE A 281 7.25 5.17 -9.61
CA ILE A 281 5.97 4.46 -9.73
C ILE A 281 4.84 5.48 -9.56
N LEU A 282 3.91 5.52 -10.50
CA LEU A 282 2.74 6.38 -10.45
C LEU A 282 1.48 5.52 -10.41
N TYR A 283 0.71 5.62 -9.34
CA TYR A 283 -0.60 4.99 -9.20
C TYR A 283 -1.71 6.04 -9.30
N VAL A 284 -2.67 5.84 -10.19
CA VAL A 284 -3.81 6.75 -10.36
C VAL A 284 -4.96 6.22 -9.53
N LYS A 285 -5.36 6.94 -8.47
CA LYS A 285 -6.51 6.54 -7.66
C LYS A 285 -7.81 6.92 -8.33
N SER A 286 -7.96 8.19 -8.69
CA SER A 286 -9.21 8.73 -9.21
C SER A 286 -8.94 9.76 -10.30
N GLY A 287 -9.95 10.01 -11.12
CA GLY A 287 -9.89 10.96 -12.22
C GLY A 287 -11.31 11.27 -12.69
N SER A 288 -11.60 12.55 -12.88
CA SER A 288 -12.82 13.03 -13.53
C SER A 288 -12.65 13.07 -15.05
N GLY A 289 -13.77 13.21 -15.75
CA GLY A 289 -13.83 13.32 -17.20
C GLY A 289 -15.06 12.64 -17.76
N SER A 290 -15.60 13.20 -18.84
CA SER A 290 -16.72 12.61 -19.59
C SER A 290 -16.30 11.38 -20.42
N GLY A 291 -15.02 11.30 -20.77
CA GLY A 291 -14.37 10.23 -21.53
C GLY A 291 -13.55 9.26 -20.67
N GLN A 292 -12.30 9.00 -21.09
CA GLN A 292 -11.42 8.07 -20.38
C GLN A 292 -10.88 8.71 -19.09
N LYS A 293 -11.34 8.21 -17.93
CA LYS A 293 -10.91 8.66 -16.61
C LYS A 293 -9.47 8.23 -16.33
N GLY A 294 -8.61 9.20 -16.03
CA GLY A 294 -7.19 8.97 -15.72
C GLY A 294 -6.38 10.26 -15.81
N VAL A 295 -5.07 10.11 -15.98
CA VAL A 295 -4.12 11.22 -16.17
C VAL A 295 -3.28 11.00 -17.42
N LYS A 296 -2.75 12.10 -17.97
CA LYS A 296 -1.76 12.09 -19.04
C LYS A 296 -0.37 12.39 -18.48
N ILE A 297 0.63 11.74 -19.05
CA ILE A 297 2.05 12.02 -18.84
C ILE A 297 2.58 12.71 -20.10
N ASN A 298 3.26 13.85 -19.92
CA ASN A 298 3.83 14.64 -21.01
C ASN A 298 2.83 14.85 -22.18
N ASP A 299 1.56 15.06 -21.82
CA ASP A 299 0.40 15.26 -22.70
C ASP A 299 0.14 14.17 -23.78
N SER A 300 0.84 13.04 -23.73
CA SER A 300 0.86 12.05 -24.81
C SER A 300 0.56 10.63 -24.34
N GLU A 301 1.09 10.23 -23.19
CA GLU A 301 0.88 8.90 -22.63
C GLU A 301 -0.26 8.93 -21.60
N PHE A 302 -1.13 7.92 -21.58
CA PHE A 302 -2.31 7.91 -20.72
C PHE A 302 -2.25 6.78 -19.68
N ILE A 303 -2.54 7.12 -18.42
CA ILE A 303 -2.67 6.15 -17.33
C ILE A 303 -4.12 6.19 -16.83
N PRO A 304 -4.89 5.09 -17.01
CA PRO A 304 -6.26 5.02 -16.53
C PRO A 304 -6.34 4.99 -15.01
N VAL A 305 -7.49 5.39 -14.47
CA VAL A 305 -7.80 5.24 -13.05
C VAL A 305 -7.62 3.80 -12.57
N HIS A 306 -7.26 3.69 -11.29
CA HIS A 306 -6.98 2.45 -10.58
C HIS A 306 -5.94 1.58 -11.27
N SER A 307 -4.97 2.19 -11.94
CA SER A 307 -3.82 1.51 -12.54
C SER A 307 -2.53 2.14 -12.02
N TYR A 308 -1.45 1.37 -12.02
CA TYR A 308 -0.12 1.90 -11.74
C TYR A 308 0.79 1.73 -12.94
N ALA A 309 1.70 2.69 -13.11
CA ALA A 309 2.74 2.67 -14.11
C ALA A 309 4.12 2.70 -13.44
N LEU A 310 5.01 1.81 -13.89
CA LEU A 310 6.44 1.95 -13.66
C LEU A 310 6.99 2.85 -14.78
N LEU A 311 7.67 3.92 -14.41
CA LEU A 311 8.18 4.90 -15.36
C LEU A 311 9.68 4.69 -15.59
N THR A 312 10.12 4.93 -16.83
CA THR A 312 11.53 5.15 -17.17
C THR A 312 11.95 6.50 -16.59
N LEU A 313 13.17 6.59 -16.06
CA LEU A 313 13.68 7.85 -15.53
C LEU A 313 13.83 8.88 -16.67
N PRO A 314 13.19 10.06 -16.59
CA PRO A 314 13.32 11.08 -17.62
C PRO A 314 14.73 11.71 -17.56
N PRO A 315 15.35 12.08 -18.71
CA PRO A 315 16.68 12.70 -18.74
C PRO A 315 16.78 14.01 -17.94
N SER A 316 15.70 14.77 -17.86
CA SER A 316 15.63 16.03 -17.10
C SER A 316 15.31 15.84 -15.62
N LEU A 317 15.16 14.59 -15.14
CA LEU A 317 14.62 14.28 -13.81
C LEU A 317 13.26 14.96 -13.54
N SER A 318 12.51 15.26 -14.60
CA SER A 318 11.18 15.83 -14.52
C SER A 318 10.25 15.33 -15.62
N PHE A 319 8.96 15.31 -15.33
CA PHE A 319 7.89 15.06 -16.30
C PHE A 319 6.61 15.74 -15.84
N THR A 320 5.68 15.97 -16.76
CA THR A 320 4.38 16.57 -16.41
C THR A 320 3.31 15.50 -16.25
N VAL A 321 2.45 15.68 -15.26
CA VAL A 321 1.19 14.94 -15.14
C VAL A 321 0.04 15.91 -15.34
N SER A 322 -0.85 15.65 -16.28
CA SER A 322 -2.01 16.49 -16.57
C SER A 322 -3.31 15.72 -16.49
N LEU A 323 -4.42 16.43 -16.22
CA LEU A 323 -5.75 15.85 -16.33
C LEU A 323 -5.99 15.34 -17.77
N SER A 324 -6.70 14.22 -17.87
CA SER A 324 -6.94 13.54 -19.15
C SER A 324 -7.67 14.39 -20.19
N GLU A 325 -8.63 15.21 -19.75
CA GLU A 325 -9.38 16.13 -20.59
C GLU A 325 -8.84 17.56 -20.45
N PRO A 326 -8.38 18.18 -21.56
CA PRO A 326 -8.04 19.61 -21.56
C PRO A 326 -9.32 20.44 -21.53
N GLY A 327 -9.31 21.54 -20.78
CA GLY A 327 -10.35 22.57 -20.82
C GLY A 327 -11.69 22.25 -20.14
N SER A 328 -11.79 21.13 -19.43
CA SER A 328 -12.95 20.83 -18.58
C SER A 328 -12.60 20.95 -17.10
N SER A 329 -13.63 21.25 -16.30
CA SER A 329 -13.54 21.13 -14.85
C SER A 329 -13.25 19.69 -14.47
N GLY A 330 -12.35 19.49 -13.52
CA GLY A 330 -11.95 18.14 -13.17
C GLY A 330 -10.98 18.02 -12.01
N SER A 331 -10.88 16.80 -11.50
CA SER A 331 -9.93 16.45 -10.46
C SER A 331 -9.36 15.05 -10.64
N SER A 332 -8.15 14.84 -10.14
CA SER A 332 -7.50 13.54 -10.08
C SER A 332 -6.66 13.43 -8.83
N GLU A 333 -6.60 12.24 -8.25
CA GLU A 333 -5.68 11.92 -7.16
C GLU A 333 -4.72 10.84 -7.65
N ILE A 334 -3.42 11.12 -7.53
CA ILE A 334 -2.36 10.18 -7.84
C ILE A 334 -1.48 9.95 -6.60
N LEU A 335 -0.90 8.76 -6.53
CA LEU A 335 0.17 8.42 -5.61
C LEU A 335 1.45 8.22 -6.43
N LEU A 336 2.49 8.96 -6.08
CA LEU A 336 3.79 8.93 -6.72
C LEU A 336 4.83 8.42 -5.72
N LEU A 337 5.45 7.30 -6.05
CA LEU A 337 6.52 6.69 -5.26
C LEU A 337 7.83 6.87 -6.02
N THR A 338 8.81 7.49 -5.37
CA THR A 338 10.17 7.62 -5.92
C THR A 338 11.20 7.17 -4.90
N GLY A 339 12.24 6.47 -5.34
CA GLY A 339 13.25 6.00 -4.40
C GLY A 339 14.58 5.64 -5.04
N ARG A 340 15.61 5.65 -4.21
CA ARG A 340 16.96 5.19 -4.56
C ARG A 340 17.00 3.66 -4.49
N PRO A 341 17.40 2.94 -5.56
CA PRO A 341 17.60 1.51 -5.48
C PRO A 341 18.64 1.14 -4.43
N LEU A 342 18.39 0.07 -3.67
CA LEU A 342 19.29 -0.39 -2.62
C LEU A 342 20.38 -1.33 -3.13
N ASN A 343 20.27 -1.81 -4.38
CA ASN A 343 21.27 -2.63 -5.08
C ASN A 343 21.76 -3.83 -4.26
N HIS A 344 20.84 -4.49 -3.56
CA HIS A 344 21.07 -5.71 -2.81
C HIS A 344 19.96 -6.74 -3.10
N PRO A 345 20.24 -8.05 -2.92
CA PRO A 345 19.21 -9.09 -3.11
C PRO A 345 18.05 -8.92 -2.14
N VAL A 346 16.83 -9.11 -2.61
CA VAL A 346 15.61 -9.06 -1.78
C VAL A 346 14.96 -10.43 -1.80
N ILE A 347 14.79 -11.04 -0.63
CA ILE A 347 14.08 -12.30 -0.45
C ILE A 347 12.94 -12.06 0.52
N ALA A 348 11.72 -12.26 0.05
CA ALA A 348 10.50 -12.05 0.82
C ALA A 348 9.80 -13.40 1.07
N ALA A 349 9.38 -13.63 2.31
CA ALA A 349 8.55 -14.78 2.67
C ALA A 349 7.46 -14.32 3.65
N GLY A 350 6.27 -14.05 3.10
CA GLY A 350 5.17 -13.47 3.87
C GLY A 350 5.58 -12.12 4.46
N SER A 351 5.59 -12.04 5.79
CA SER A 351 5.83 -10.81 6.52
C SER A 351 7.31 -10.53 6.86
N PHE A 352 8.25 -11.25 6.23
CA PHE A 352 9.68 -11.08 6.41
C PHE A 352 10.35 -10.75 5.08
N VAL A 353 11.19 -9.71 5.07
CA VAL A 353 11.95 -9.30 3.89
C VAL A 353 13.41 -9.14 4.26
N MET A 354 14.24 -10.09 3.81
CA MET A 354 15.66 -10.16 4.14
C MET A 354 16.51 -10.25 2.87
N ASN A 355 17.83 -10.43 2.99
CA ASN A 355 18.73 -10.50 1.85
C ASN A 355 19.12 -11.94 1.48
N THR A 356 18.93 -12.92 2.38
CA THR A 356 19.23 -14.34 2.12
C THR A 356 18.14 -15.28 2.66
N GLU A 357 18.04 -16.49 2.12
CA GLU A 357 17.11 -17.51 2.62
C GLU A 357 17.42 -17.92 4.06
N THR A 358 18.71 -17.91 4.43
CA THR A 358 19.14 -18.19 5.81
C THR A 358 18.60 -17.16 6.78
N GLU A 359 18.61 -15.88 6.40
CA GLU A 359 18.02 -14.80 7.23
C GLU A 359 16.50 -14.92 7.34
N ILE A 360 15.80 -15.37 6.28
CA ILE A 360 14.36 -15.65 6.32
C ILE A 360 14.05 -16.80 7.28
N ASN A 361 14.79 -17.91 7.18
CA ASN A 361 14.62 -19.04 8.09
C ASN A 361 14.91 -18.62 9.54
N GLN A 362 15.92 -17.79 9.76
CA GLN A 362 16.21 -17.23 11.08
C GLN A 362 15.05 -16.34 11.58
N ALA A 363 14.43 -15.53 10.73
CA ALA A 363 13.26 -14.72 11.09
C ALA A 363 12.08 -15.58 11.56
N GLN A 364 11.81 -16.70 10.89
CA GLN A 364 10.76 -17.64 11.29
C GLN A 364 11.08 -18.29 12.65
N ILE A 365 12.34 -18.72 12.85
CA ILE A 365 12.80 -19.28 14.12
C ILE A 365 12.65 -18.24 15.24
N ASP A 366 13.11 -17.02 15.03
CA ASP A 366 13.03 -15.93 16.01
C ASP A 366 11.58 -15.59 16.36
N TYR A 367 10.69 -15.56 15.37
CA TYR A 367 9.26 -15.36 15.59
C TYR A 367 8.66 -16.48 16.46
N SER A 368 8.92 -17.75 16.12
CA SER A 368 8.43 -18.90 16.91
C SER A 368 8.98 -18.96 18.34
N LYS A 369 10.17 -18.39 18.58
CA LYS A 369 10.76 -18.23 19.91
C LYS A 369 10.21 -17.02 20.68
N GLY A 370 9.38 -16.19 20.06
CA GLY A 370 8.84 -14.97 20.65
C GLY A 370 9.84 -13.81 20.71
N LEU A 371 10.92 -13.82 19.93
CA LEU A 371 11.92 -12.73 19.90
C LEU A 371 11.39 -11.45 19.24
N MET A 372 10.18 -11.48 18.70
CA MET A 372 9.46 -10.32 18.17
C MET A 372 8.23 -9.98 19.01
N GLY A 373 8.08 -10.58 20.19
CA GLY A 373 6.82 -10.58 20.95
C GLY A 373 6.03 -11.87 20.81
N LYS A 374 4.92 -11.97 21.55
CA LYS A 374 3.96 -13.07 21.47
C LYS A 374 2.60 -12.54 21.03
N PRO A 375 1.85 -13.27 20.20
CA PRO A 375 0.48 -12.91 19.87
C PRO A 375 -0.39 -12.77 21.11
N TRP A 376 -1.19 -11.71 21.12
CA TRP A 376 -2.22 -11.44 22.12
C TRP A 376 -3.60 -11.48 21.44
N ASP A 377 -4.66 -11.63 22.25
CA ASP A 377 -6.02 -11.48 21.73
C ASP A 377 -6.34 -9.99 21.59
N HIS A 378 -6.65 -9.53 20.37
CA HIS A 378 -7.08 -8.16 20.08
C HIS A 378 -8.26 -7.64 20.94
N LYS A 379 -9.00 -8.53 21.60
CA LYS A 379 -10.13 -8.17 22.48
C LYS A 379 -9.73 -7.74 23.88
N ILE A 380 -8.49 -7.96 24.30
CA ILE A 380 -8.03 -7.52 25.62
C ILE A 380 -7.93 -6.00 25.68
N ASP A 381 -8.10 -5.45 26.88
CA ASP A 381 -7.98 -4.01 27.08
C ASP A 381 -6.51 -3.53 27.03
N ASP A 382 -6.33 -2.21 26.99
CA ASP A 382 -4.97 -1.63 26.89
C ASP A 382 -4.08 -1.99 28.08
N LYS A 383 -4.65 -2.16 29.27
CA LYS A 383 -3.89 -2.43 30.49
C LYS A 383 -3.46 -3.89 30.51
N GLU A 384 -4.35 -4.80 30.16
CA GLU A 384 -4.06 -6.22 30.00
C GLU A 384 -2.98 -6.44 28.95
N TRP A 385 -3.13 -5.82 27.77
CA TRP A 385 -2.12 -5.88 26.70
C TRP A 385 -0.74 -5.37 27.15
N GLN A 386 -0.68 -4.22 27.84
CA GLN A 386 0.58 -3.69 28.37
C GLN A 386 1.23 -4.66 29.36
N ILE A 387 0.45 -5.31 30.22
CA ILE A 387 0.95 -6.32 31.17
C ILE A 387 1.49 -7.54 30.41
N GLU A 388 0.79 -8.03 29.38
CA GLU A 388 1.25 -9.17 28.58
C GLU A 388 2.59 -8.88 27.89
N VAL A 389 2.69 -7.72 27.22
CA VAL A 389 3.92 -7.29 26.54
C VAL A 389 5.07 -7.15 27.53
N ALA A 390 4.86 -6.44 28.65
CA ALA A 390 5.90 -6.24 29.66
C ALA A 390 6.35 -7.55 30.31
N THR A 391 5.40 -8.45 30.60
CA THR A 391 5.68 -9.76 31.20
C THR A 391 6.52 -10.62 30.27
N HIS A 392 6.16 -10.66 28.98
CA HIS A 392 6.91 -11.41 27.96
C HIS A 392 8.38 -10.97 27.89
N TRP A 393 8.64 -9.67 27.81
CA TRP A 393 10.03 -9.20 27.75
C TRP A 393 10.80 -9.39 29.04
N ALA A 394 10.13 -9.27 30.20
CA ALA A 394 10.75 -9.58 31.48
C ALA A 394 11.15 -11.07 31.58
N ASP A 395 10.33 -11.98 31.06
CA ASP A 395 10.66 -13.41 30.97
C ASP A 395 11.82 -13.67 30.03
N MET A 396 11.84 -13.04 28.86
CA MET A 396 12.94 -13.16 27.89
C MET A 396 14.27 -12.74 28.51
N GLN A 397 14.32 -11.57 29.17
CA GLN A 397 15.52 -11.09 29.85
C GLN A 397 15.96 -12.00 31.00
N ARG A 398 15.03 -12.64 31.71
CA ARG A 398 15.36 -13.62 32.76
C ARG A 398 15.98 -14.89 32.20
N ASN A 399 15.50 -15.35 31.04
CA ASN A 399 15.98 -16.57 30.40
C ASN A 399 17.35 -16.38 29.73
N GLU A 400 17.66 -15.20 29.21
CA GLU A 400 18.99 -14.89 28.65
C GLU A 400 20.09 -14.81 29.72
N ARG A 401 19.74 -14.53 30.97
CA ARG A 401 20.68 -14.44 32.11
C ARG A 401 21.00 -15.79 32.75
N LYS A 402 20.23 -16.84 32.43
CA LYS A 402 20.44 -18.20 32.92
C LYS A 402 21.18 -19.01 31.88
#